data_AF-A0A451CP52-F1
#
_entry.id   AF-A0A451CP52-F1
#
_cell.length_a   1.000
_cell.length_b   1.000
_cell.length_c   1.000
_cell.angle_alpha   90.00
_cell.angle_beta   90.00
_cell.angle_gamma   90.00
#
_symmetry.space_group_name_H-M   'P 1'
#
loop_
_entity.id
_entity.type
_entity.pdbx_description
1 polymer ?
#
loop_
_entity_poly.entity_id
_entity_poly.type
_entity_poly.pdbx_seq_one_letter_code
_entity_poly.pdbx_strand_id
1 'polypeptide(L)'
;MVRVAAPPELDREQIHARALREKELERKLLEADYRARETETKYLMQKGHTDDLKDLFGIVHPGNIHINNAPGGSAVNSTHTQTITGSTIIGSTLNQGTIHGRLTNLARNIGTLPAAEAGTKANLEALLGRLAETLKDAPPAHREDAENLATLLETAVAYAEAGKKSLIKDTGEHLKKYAHSLSEYSPSVLQCTTEILKLLGR
;
A
#
# COMPACT_ATOMS: atom_id res chain seq x y z
N MET A 1 -24.76 -41.08 92.58
CA MET A 1 -25.10 -41.88 91.38
C MET A 1 -25.34 -40.88 90.25
N VAL A 2 -24.32 -40.59 89.44
CA VAL A 2 -24.37 -39.54 88.40
C VAL A 2 -24.64 -40.23 87.06
N ARG A 3 -25.83 -40.04 86.49
CA ARG A 3 -26.12 -40.42 85.11
C ARG A 3 -25.66 -39.26 84.22
N VAL A 4 -24.53 -39.42 83.55
CA VAL A 4 -24.12 -38.52 82.47
C VAL A 4 -24.78 -39.03 81.19
N ALA A 5 -25.72 -38.27 80.66
CA ALA A 5 -26.35 -38.57 79.37
C ALA A 5 -25.30 -38.41 78.26
N ALA A 6 -25.14 -39.44 77.42
CA ALA A 6 -24.30 -39.38 76.24
C ALA A 6 -24.86 -38.36 75.23
N PRO A 7 -24.03 -37.53 74.57
CA PRO A 7 -24.50 -36.57 73.58
C PRO A 7 -25.11 -37.26 72.34
N PRO A 8 -26.16 -36.71 71.72
CA PRO A 8 -26.91 -37.35 70.64
C PRO A 8 -26.08 -37.48 69.35
N GLU A 9 -25.99 -38.70 68.79
CA GLU A 9 -25.28 -38.99 67.53
C GLU A 9 -25.91 -38.34 66.29
N LEU A 10 -27.13 -37.81 66.40
CA LEU A 10 -27.91 -37.20 65.31
C LEU A 10 -27.26 -35.94 64.71
N ASP A 11 -26.23 -35.39 65.36
CA ASP A 11 -25.59 -34.13 64.98
C ASP A 11 -24.41 -34.34 64.02
N ARG A 12 -23.72 -35.50 64.06
CA ARG A 12 -22.48 -35.72 63.28
C ARG A 12 -22.71 -35.77 61.78
N GLU A 13 -23.75 -36.45 61.34
CA GLU A 13 -24.07 -36.61 59.91
C GLU A 13 -24.59 -35.29 59.29
N GLN A 14 -25.38 -34.52 60.05
CA GLN A 14 -25.81 -33.19 59.66
C GLN A 14 -24.63 -32.21 59.58
N ILE A 15 -23.70 -32.26 60.53
CA ILE A 15 -22.48 -31.45 60.51
C ILE A 15 -21.63 -31.78 59.28
N HIS A 16 -21.44 -33.06 58.96
CA HIS A 16 -20.67 -33.47 57.78
C HIS A 16 -21.32 -33.05 56.46
N ALA A 17 -22.64 -33.22 56.33
CA ALA A 17 -23.38 -32.80 55.15
C ALA A 17 -23.41 -31.27 54.98
N ARG A 18 -23.34 -30.51 56.09
CA ARG A 18 -23.20 -29.05 56.07
C ARG A 18 -21.79 -28.63 55.63
N ALA A 19 -20.76 -29.27 56.17
CA ALA A 19 -19.36 -29.00 55.82
C ALA A 19 -19.08 -29.28 54.33
N LEU A 20 -19.64 -30.36 53.77
CA LEU A 20 -19.47 -30.68 52.35
C LEU A 20 -20.14 -29.63 51.45
N ARG A 21 -21.35 -29.18 51.80
CA ARG A 21 -22.06 -28.11 51.09
C ARG A 21 -21.30 -26.79 51.15
N GLU A 22 -20.72 -26.46 52.29
CA GLU A 22 -19.91 -25.25 52.46
C GLU A 22 -18.64 -25.30 51.60
N LYS A 23 -17.94 -26.44 51.55
CA LYS A 23 -16.77 -26.63 50.67
C LYS A 23 -17.13 -26.55 49.18
N GLU A 24 -18.29 -27.05 48.80
CA GLU A 24 -18.76 -26.93 47.42
C GLU A 24 -19.08 -25.47 47.05
N LEU A 25 -19.67 -24.72 47.96
CA LEU A 25 -19.95 -23.29 47.79
C LEU A 25 -18.65 -22.47 47.71
N GLU A 26 -17.68 -22.73 48.58
CA GLU A 26 -16.35 -22.11 48.52
C GLU A 26 -15.69 -22.34 47.15
N ARG A 27 -15.74 -23.57 46.64
CA ARG A 27 -15.19 -23.90 45.32
C ARG A 27 -15.88 -23.15 44.19
N LYS A 28 -17.22 -23.08 44.22
CA LYS A 28 -18.01 -22.34 43.22
C LYS A 28 -17.72 -20.84 43.26
N LEU A 29 -17.54 -20.28 44.45
CA LEU A 29 -17.21 -18.87 44.63
C LEU A 29 -15.81 -18.57 44.06
N LEU A 30 -14.84 -19.44 44.34
CA LEU A 30 -13.48 -19.32 43.78
C LEU A 30 -13.46 -19.41 42.25
N GLU A 31 -14.25 -20.32 41.66
CA GLU A 31 -14.36 -20.43 40.20
C GLU A 31 -15.02 -19.19 39.58
N ALA A 32 -16.07 -18.65 40.22
CA ALA A 32 -16.73 -17.43 39.78
C ALA A 32 -15.78 -16.22 39.84
N ASP A 33 -15.00 -16.08 40.91
CA ASP A 33 -14.00 -15.03 41.05
C ASP A 33 -12.92 -15.12 39.97
N TYR A 34 -12.46 -16.35 39.67
CA TYR A 34 -11.48 -16.57 38.60
C TYR A 34 -12.05 -16.16 37.24
N ARG A 35 -13.28 -16.59 36.91
CA ARG A 35 -13.95 -16.21 35.66
C ARG A 35 -14.17 -14.72 35.56
N ALA A 36 -14.56 -14.05 36.66
CA ALA A 36 -14.75 -12.61 36.69
C ALA A 36 -13.45 -11.86 36.36
N ARG A 37 -12.33 -12.25 36.97
CA ARG A 37 -11.01 -11.66 36.70
C ARG A 37 -10.56 -11.90 35.25
N GLU A 38 -10.82 -13.09 34.71
CA GLU A 38 -10.50 -13.40 33.31
C GLU A 38 -11.31 -12.52 32.35
N THR A 39 -12.62 -12.34 32.62
CA THR A 39 -13.48 -11.47 31.81
C THR A 39 -13.09 -10.00 31.91
N GLU A 40 -12.72 -9.52 33.09
CA GLU A 40 -12.23 -8.15 33.29
C GLU A 40 -10.93 -7.92 32.52
N THR A 41 -10.00 -8.88 32.57
CA THR A 41 -8.72 -8.80 31.84
C THR A 41 -8.95 -8.77 30.32
N LYS A 42 -9.83 -9.65 29.79
CA LYS A 42 -10.19 -9.64 28.36
C LYS A 42 -10.85 -8.33 27.94
N TYR A 43 -11.75 -7.79 28.77
CA TYR A 43 -12.41 -6.51 28.52
C TYR A 43 -11.39 -5.35 28.50
N LEU A 44 -10.45 -5.31 29.44
CA LEU A 44 -9.40 -4.30 29.49
C LEU A 44 -8.46 -4.39 28.27
N MET A 45 -8.07 -5.60 27.86
CA MET A 45 -7.26 -5.80 26.65
C MET A 45 -8.00 -5.36 25.38
N GLN A 46 -9.29 -5.69 25.27
CA GLN A 46 -10.11 -5.27 24.13
C GLN A 46 -10.31 -3.74 24.11
N LYS A 47 -10.54 -3.15 25.29
CA LYS A 47 -10.70 -1.69 25.42
C LYS A 47 -9.43 -0.94 25.05
N GLY A 48 -8.25 -1.39 25.52
CA GLY A 48 -6.96 -0.84 25.11
C GLY A 48 -6.76 -0.88 23.60
N HIS A 49 -7.08 -2.02 22.96
CA HIS A 49 -7.02 -2.12 21.50
C HIS A 49 -7.98 -1.18 20.77
N THR A 50 -9.18 -0.94 21.31
CA THR A 50 -10.12 0.01 20.70
C THR A 50 -9.75 1.46 20.93
N ASP A 51 -9.11 1.77 22.06
CA ASP A 51 -8.64 3.12 22.37
C ASP A 51 -7.42 3.47 21.50
N ASP A 52 -6.48 2.53 21.29
CA ASP A 52 -5.37 2.68 20.34
C ASP A 52 -5.86 2.91 18.90
N LEU A 53 -6.92 2.19 18.48
CA LEU A 53 -7.55 2.41 17.18
C LEU A 53 -8.24 3.79 17.10
N LYS A 54 -8.93 4.22 18.16
CA LYS A 54 -9.56 5.54 18.21
C LYS A 54 -8.54 6.67 18.21
N ASP A 55 -7.37 6.48 18.82
CA ASP A 55 -6.30 7.47 18.81
C ASP A 55 -5.69 7.60 17.39
N LEU A 56 -5.54 6.47 16.68
CA LEU A 56 -5.20 6.43 15.26
C LEU A 56 -6.22 7.17 14.38
N PHE A 57 -7.52 7.06 14.66
CA PHE A 57 -8.56 7.80 13.95
C PHE A 57 -8.74 9.24 14.45
N GLY A 58 -8.32 9.58 15.67
CA GLY A 58 -8.28 10.94 16.21
C GLY A 58 -7.20 11.80 15.56
N ILE A 59 -6.09 11.18 15.14
CA ILE A 59 -5.07 11.82 14.29
C ILE A 59 -5.62 12.05 12.87
N VAL A 60 -6.56 11.22 12.41
CA VAL A 60 -7.23 11.34 11.11
C VAL A 60 -8.60 11.99 11.26
N HIS A 61 -8.62 13.25 11.73
CA HIS A 61 -9.80 14.06 11.49
C HIS A 61 -9.99 14.22 9.97
N PRO A 62 -11.20 14.05 9.42
CA PRO A 62 -11.54 14.56 8.08
C PRO A 62 -11.71 16.09 8.16
N GLY A 63 -10.71 16.78 8.72
CA GLY A 63 -10.55 18.20 8.54
C GLY A 63 -9.93 18.38 7.17
N ASN A 64 -10.52 19.24 6.34
CA ASN A 64 -9.84 19.74 5.16
C ASN A 64 -8.42 20.14 5.55
N ILE A 65 -7.42 19.39 5.07
CA ILE A 65 -6.03 19.74 5.27
C ILE A 65 -5.78 20.96 4.40
N HIS A 66 -6.00 22.15 4.96
CA HIS A 66 -5.49 23.38 4.40
C HIS A 66 -3.99 23.41 4.68
N ILE A 67 -3.22 22.95 3.69
CA ILE A 67 -1.79 23.24 3.65
C ILE A 67 -1.68 24.72 3.29
N ASN A 68 -1.56 25.58 4.30
CA ASN A 68 -1.15 26.95 4.07
C ASN A 68 0.30 26.90 3.57
N ASN A 69 0.48 27.19 2.27
CA ASN A 69 1.81 27.41 1.71
C ASN A 69 2.47 28.56 2.49
N ALA A 70 3.35 28.22 3.42
CA ALA A 70 4.29 29.18 3.97
C ALA A 70 5.19 29.68 2.82
N PRO A 71 5.42 30.99 2.69
CA PRO A 71 6.18 31.53 1.59
C PRO A 71 7.66 31.18 1.77
N GLY A 72 8.17 30.30 0.90
CA GLY A 72 9.59 30.05 0.72
C GLY A 72 10.24 29.17 1.79
N GLY A 73 10.55 27.91 1.43
CA GLY A 73 11.42 27.07 2.24
C GLY A 73 11.47 25.64 1.72
N SER A 74 12.60 25.27 1.13
CA SER A 74 13.09 23.93 0.76
C SER A 74 12.07 22.81 0.52
N ALA A 75 11.98 22.36 -0.73
CA ALA A 75 11.36 21.09 -1.10
C ALA A 75 11.90 19.96 -0.22
N VAL A 76 11.07 19.47 0.70
CA VAL A 76 11.37 18.30 1.52
C VAL A 76 11.26 17.08 0.61
N ASN A 77 12.39 16.57 0.16
CA ASN A 77 12.53 15.24 -0.43
C ASN A 77 12.29 14.19 0.68
N SER A 78 11.03 13.93 1.00
CA SER A 78 10.63 12.70 1.67
C SER A 78 10.00 11.81 0.63
N THR A 79 10.81 10.92 0.04
CA THR A 79 10.31 9.90 -0.89
C THR A 79 9.48 8.89 -0.09
N HIS A 80 8.18 9.15 0.04
CA HIS A 80 7.22 8.24 0.65
C HIS A 80 6.53 7.44 -0.46
N THR A 81 6.86 6.15 -0.57
CA THR A 81 6.22 5.26 -1.54
C THR A 81 4.98 4.63 -0.91
N GLN A 82 3.81 4.94 -1.43
CA GLN A 82 2.55 4.26 -1.08
C GLN A 82 2.00 3.55 -2.31
N THR A 83 1.82 2.23 -2.21
CA THR A 83 1.11 1.44 -3.22
C THR A 83 -0.37 1.41 -2.85
N ILE A 84 -1.21 2.06 -3.65
CA ILE A 84 -2.67 2.02 -3.50
C ILE A 84 -3.22 1.17 -4.65
N THR A 85 -3.82 0.03 -4.32
CA THR A 85 -4.44 -0.88 -5.31
C THR A 85 -5.97 -0.79 -5.18
N GLY A 86 -6.66 -0.48 -6.28
CA GLY A 86 -8.14 -0.51 -6.34
C GLY A 86 -8.87 0.75 -5.85
N SER A 87 -8.29 1.95 -5.98
CA SER A 87 -8.96 3.21 -5.63
C SER A 87 -8.91 4.24 -6.77
N THR A 88 -9.94 5.09 -6.86
CA THR A 88 -9.99 6.24 -7.76
C THR A 88 -9.51 7.49 -7.03
N ILE A 89 -8.38 8.06 -7.43
CA ILE A 89 -7.88 9.31 -6.82
C ILE A 89 -8.42 10.49 -7.62
N ILE A 90 -9.39 11.20 -7.05
CA ILE A 90 -9.99 12.40 -7.66
C ILE A 90 -9.31 13.63 -7.05
N GLY A 91 -8.71 14.48 -7.89
CA GLY A 91 -8.03 15.71 -7.46
C GLY A 91 -6.50 15.61 -7.29
N SER A 92 -5.86 14.51 -7.71
CA SER A 92 -4.40 14.44 -7.73
C SER A 92 -3.80 15.44 -8.72
N THR A 93 -3.01 16.38 -8.22
CA THR A 93 -2.00 17.07 -9.02
C THR A 93 -0.96 16.01 -9.39
N LEU A 94 -1.08 15.46 -10.60
CA LEU A 94 -0.34 14.31 -11.13
C LEU A 94 1.19 14.54 -11.18
N ASN A 95 1.90 14.39 -10.06
CA ASN A 95 3.29 14.82 -9.92
C ASN A 95 4.15 14.23 -11.05
N GLN A 96 4.99 15.05 -11.69
CA GLN A 96 5.97 14.62 -12.72
C GLN A 96 6.89 13.48 -12.22
N GLY A 97 7.06 13.35 -10.90
CA GLY A 97 7.70 12.20 -10.27
C GLY A 97 7.00 10.85 -10.53
N THR A 98 5.71 10.87 -10.83
CA THR A 98 4.92 9.69 -11.23
C THR A 98 5.32 9.22 -12.63
N ILE A 99 5.43 10.11 -13.62
CA ILE A 99 5.90 9.79 -14.98
C ILE A 99 7.33 9.27 -14.94
N HIS A 100 8.21 9.99 -14.24
CA HIS A 100 9.61 9.59 -14.05
C HIS A 100 9.70 8.21 -13.38
N GLY A 101 8.94 7.98 -12.31
CA GLY A 101 8.88 6.71 -11.60
C GLY A 101 8.36 5.56 -12.47
N ARG A 102 7.28 5.79 -13.24
CA ARG A 102 6.71 4.83 -14.19
C ARG A 102 7.73 4.39 -15.23
N LEU A 103 8.38 5.33 -15.92
CA LEU A 103 9.36 5.03 -16.96
C LEU A 103 10.64 4.39 -16.40
N THR A 104 11.09 4.82 -15.22
CA THR A 104 12.23 4.20 -14.51
C THR A 104 11.92 2.76 -14.10
N ASN A 105 10.70 2.51 -13.62
CA ASN A 105 10.26 1.16 -13.28
C ASN A 105 10.07 0.31 -14.53
N LEU A 106 9.53 0.87 -15.62
CA LEU A 106 9.43 0.20 -16.90
C LEU A 106 10.82 -0.24 -17.38
N ALA A 107 11.82 0.64 -17.29
CA ALA A 107 13.21 0.32 -17.63
C ALA A 107 13.75 -0.86 -16.81
N ARG A 108 13.54 -0.88 -15.50
CA ARG A 108 14.03 -1.99 -14.65
C ARG A 108 13.32 -3.32 -14.91
N ASN A 109 12.08 -3.29 -15.39
CA ASN A 109 11.20 -4.45 -15.49
C ASN A 109 11.03 -5.02 -16.90
N ILE A 110 11.86 -4.63 -17.88
CA ILE A 110 11.81 -5.18 -19.26
C ILE A 110 12.33 -6.64 -19.33
N GLY A 111 12.17 -7.40 -18.25
CA GLY A 111 12.82 -8.67 -17.99
C GLY A 111 12.49 -9.79 -18.98
N THR A 112 11.52 -9.62 -19.87
CA THR A 112 10.94 -10.72 -20.65
C THR A 112 10.61 -10.38 -22.10
N LEU A 113 11.27 -9.40 -22.73
CA LEU A 113 11.13 -9.21 -24.18
C LEU A 113 11.58 -10.49 -24.92
N PRO A 114 10.68 -11.20 -25.63
CA PRO A 114 11.04 -12.40 -26.35
C PRO A 114 12.02 -12.02 -27.46
N ALA A 115 13.22 -12.63 -27.42
CA ALA A 115 14.28 -12.49 -28.42
C ALA A 115 15.06 -11.15 -28.46
N ALA A 116 15.04 -10.33 -27.41
CA ALA A 116 15.99 -9.22 -27.32
C ALA A 116 17.37 -9.74 -26.91
N GLU A 117 18.37 -9.67 -27.81
CA GLU A 117 19.78 -9.86 -27.43
C GLU A 117 20.12 -8.97 -26.23
N ALA A 118 21.01 -9.43 -25.33
CA ALA A 118 21.35 -8.71 -24.10
C ALA A 118 21.71 -7.22 -24.33
N GLY A 119 22.32 -6.89 -25.48
CA GLY A 119 22.61 -5.50 -25.87
C GLY A 119 21.37 -4.66 -26.23
N THR A 120 20.32 -5.28 -26.78
CA THR A 120 19.05 -4.59 -27.10
C THR A 120 18.30 -4.19 -25.83
N LYS A 121 18.33 -5.05 -24.80
CA LYS A 121 17.73 -4.75 -23.50
C LYS A 121 18.44 -3.56 -22.81
N ALA A 122 19.76 -3.61 -22.69
CA ALA A 122 20.53 -2.52 -22.06
C ALA A 122 20.32 -1.16 -22.77
N ASN A 123 20.23 -1.17 -24.10
CA ASN A 123 19.94 0.04 -24.87
C ASN A 123 18.53 0.58 -24.61
N LEU A 124 17.54 -0.30 -24.52
CA LEU A 124 16.17 0.08 -24.22
C LEU A 124 16.04 0.66 -22.80
N GLU A 125 16.69 0.03 -21.81
CA GLU A 125 16.77 0.55 -20.44
C GLU A 125 17.38 1.96 -20.39
N ALA A 126 18.50 2.17 -21.09
CA ALA A 126 19.16 3.46 -21.16
C ALA A 126 18.29 4.54 -21.82
N LEU A 127 17.59 4.20 -22.91
CA LEU A 127 16.70 5.12 -23.61
C LEU A 127 15.48 5.49 -22.75
N LEU A 128 14.90 4.53 -22.03
CA LEU A 128 13.79 4.77 -21.11
C LEU A 128 14.21 5.63 -19.92
N GLY A 129 15.39 5.39 -19.35
CA GLY A 129 15.95 6.22 -18.28
C GLY A 129 16.18 7.65 -18.75
N ARG A 130 16.77 7.83 -19.93
CA ARG A 130 16.97 9.17 -20.52
C ARG A 130 15.65 9.89 -20.79
N LEU A 131 14.65 9.17 -21.28
CA LEU A 131 13.31 9.71 -21.51
C LEU A 131 12.66 10.12 -20.19
N ALA A 132 12.77 9.30 -19.14
CA ALA A 132 12.28 9.63 -17.81
C ALA A 132 12.90 10.92 -17.26
N GLU A 133 14.22 11.05 -17.34
CA GLU A 133 14.92 12.29 -16.93
C GLU A 133 14.48 13.50 -17.76
N THR A 134 14.31 13.33 -19.07
CA THR A 134 13.89 14.43 -19.94
C THR A 134 12.47 14.93 -19.63
N LEU A 135 11.58 14.01 -19.24
CA LEU A 135 10.18 14.33 -18.94
C LEU A 135 9.96 14.78 -17.50
N LYS A 136 10.93 14.58 -16.60
CA LYS A 136 10.88 15.02 -15.20
C LYS A 136 10.57 16.51 -15.07
N ASP A 137 11.14 17.32 -15.96
CA ASP A 137 11.01 18.78 -15.95
C ASP A 137 10.06 19.30 -17.04
N ALA A 138 9.19 18.44 -17.60
CA ALA A 138 8.28 18.83 -18.69
C ALA A 138 7.34 19.97 -18.24
N PRO A 139 7.18 21.07 -19.01
CA PRO A 139 6.34 22.20 -18.61
C PRO A 139 4.88 21.78 -18.38
N PRO A 140 4.12 22.46 -17.50
CA PRO A 140 2.71 22.14 -17.26
C PRO A 140 1.86 22.10 -18.52
N ALA A 141 2.16 22.94 -19.51
CA ALA A 141 1.48 22.99 -20.81
C ALA A 141 1.60 21.69 -21.62
N HIS A 142 2.61 20.87 -21.33
CA HIS A 142 2.94 19.64 -22.04
C HIS A 142 2.69 18.37 -21.19
N ARG A 143 2.07 18.53 -20.02
CA ARG A 143 1.91 17.45 -19.05
C ARG A 143 1.01 16.32 -19.56
N GLU A 144 -0.08 16.67 -20.25
CA GLU A 144 -0.98 15.69 -20.85
C GLU A 144 -0.28 14.86 -21.93
N ASP A 145 0.52 15.51 -22.78
CA ASP A 145 1.31 14.82 -23.80
C ASP A 145 2.37 13.90 -23.19
N ALA A 146 3.02 14.32 -22.10
CA ALA A 146 4.00 13.50 -21.37
C ALA A 146 3.37 12.24 -20.76
N GLU A 147 2.15 12.35 -20.24
CA GLU A 147 1.39 11.22 -19.68
C GLU A 147 0.90 10.25 -20.76
N ASN A 148 0.34 10.80 -21.84
CA ASN A 148 -0.09 10.02 -22.99
C ASN A 148 1.10 9.27 -23.60
N LEU A 149 2.25 9.94 -23.69
CA LEU A 149 3.49 9.31 -24.14
C LEU A 149 3.91 8.18 -23.22
N ALA A 150 3.99 8.38 -21.90
CA ALA A 150 4.39 7.34 -20.96
C ALA A 150 3.44 6.12 -20.99
N THR A 151 2.13 6.35 -21.04
CA THR A 151 1.10 5.30 -21.09
C THR A 151 1.17 4.48 -22.37
N LEU A 152 1.34 5.13 -23.53
CA LEU A 152 1.50 4.42 -24.79
C LEU A 152 2.83 3.67 -24.86
N LEU A 153 3.86 4.14 -24.16
CA LEU A 153 5.16 3.49 -24.11
C LEU A 153 5.12 2.19 -23.30
N GLU A 154 4.47 2.20 -22.14
CA GLU A 154 4.16 0.98 -21.37
C GLU A 154 3.38 -0.02 -22.22
N THR A 155 2.36 0.48 -22.95
CA THR A 155 1.55 -0.34 -23.86
C THR A 155 2.39 -0.95 -24.99
N ALA A 156 3.28 -0.17 -25.60
CA ALA A 156 4.16 -0.64 -26.67
C ALA A 156 5.16 -1.70 -26.17
N VAL A 157 5.71 -1.53 -24.97
CA VAL A 157 6.58 -2.54 -24.33
C VAL A 157 5.79 -3.83 -24.06
N ALA A 158 4.58 -3.73 -23.51
CA ALA A 158 3.72 -4.89 -23.29
C ALA A 158 3.36 -5.63 -24.59
N TYR A 159 3.12 -4.90 -25.69
CA TYR A 159 2.91 -5.50 -27.01
C TYR A 159 4.17 -6.18 -27.56
N ALA A 160 5.34 -5.61 -27.32
CA ALA A 160 6.61 -6.23 -27.68
C ALA A 160 6.85 -7.52 -26.89
N GLU A 161 6.56 -7.52 -25.59
CA GLU A 161 6.61 -8.72 -24.75
C GLU A 161 5.65 -9.81 -25.24
N ALA A 162 4.47 -9.41 -25.70
CA ALA A 162 3.48 -10.32 -26.28
C ALA A 162 3.74 -10.69 -27.75
N GLY A 163 4.81 -10.20 -28.38
CA GLY A 163 5.14 -10.45 -29.79
C GLY A 163 4.15 -9.84 -30.80
N LYS A 164 3.33 -8.86 -30.40
CA LYS A 164 2.26 -8.25 -31.22
C LYS A 164 2.76 -7.09 -32.09
N LYS A 165 3.62 -7.39 -33.07
CA LYS A 165 4.31 -6.38 -33.90
C LYS A 165 3.39 -5.38 -34.61
N SER A 166 2.21 -5.82 -35.08
CA SER A 166 1.24 -4.93 -35.73
C SER A 166 0.73 -3.83 -34.79
N LEU A 167 0.43 -4.19 -33.54
CA LEU A 167 -0.05 -3.23 -32.54
C LEU A 167 1.03 -2.25 -32.09
N ILE A 168 2.31 -2.66 -32.12
CA ILE A 168 3.44 -1.76 -31.84
C ILE A 168 3.53 -0.68 -32.91
N LYS A 169 3.29 -1.03 -34.18
CA LYS A 169 3.31 -0.06 -35.28
C LYS A 169 2.22 1.00 -35.11
N ASP A 170 0.98 0.58 -34.85
CA ASP A 170 -0.16 1.48 -34.65
C ASP A 170 0.03 2.37 -33.41
N THR A 171 0.50 1.78 -32.30
CA THR A 171 0.84 2.53 -31.07
C THR A 171 2.01 3.49 -31.30
N GLY A 172 2.96 3.10 -32.15
CA GLY A 172 4.15 3.88 -32.49
C GLY A 172 3.84 5.19 -33.22
N GLU A 173 2.78 5.24 -34.02
CA GLU A 173 2.34 6.47 -34.69
C GLU A 173 1.79 7.48 -33.68
N HIS A 174 0.97 7.03 -32.73
CA HIS A 174 0.48 7.87 -31.64
C HIS A 174 1.61 8.34 -30.73
N LEU A 175 2.56 7.45 -30.40
CA LEU A 175 3.75 7.81 -29.62
C LEU A 175 4.56 8.92 -30.27
N LYS A 176 4.78 8.85 -31.58
CA LYS A 176 5.50 9.89 -32.33
C LYS A 176 4.75 11.21 -32.31
N LYS A 177 3.42 11.21 -32.38
CA LYS A 177 2.61 12.43 -32.31
C LYS A 177 2.81 13.17 -30.99
N TYR A 178 2.72 12.48 -29.85
CA TYR A 178 2.95 13.08 -28.53
C TYR A 178 4.42 13.49 -28.35
N ALA A 179 5.36 12.64 -28.80
CA ALA A 179 6.77 12.97 -28.75
C ALA A 179 7.13 14.21 -29.59
N HIS A 180 6.41 14.45 -30.70
CA HIS A 180 6.59 15.63 -31.52
C HIS A 180 6.08 16.90 -30.84
N SER A 181 4.91 16.85 -30.19
CA SER A 181 4.44 17.96 -29.33
C SER A 181 5.45 18.32 -28.24
N LEU A 182 6.03 17.29 -27.60
CA LEU A 182 7.07 17.46 -26.58
C LEU A 182 8.43 17.88 -27.14
N SER A 183 8.65 17.74 -28.45
CA SER A 183 9.91 18.11 -29.09
C SER A 183 10.12 19.61 -29.21
N GLU A 184 9.03 20.40 -29.11
CA GLU A 184 9.09 21.86 -29.00
C GLU A 184 9.82 22.30 -27.73
N TYR A 185 9.67 21.54 -26.64
CA TYR A 185 10.37 21.75 -25.38
C TYR A 185 11.72 21.02 -25.35
N SER A 186 11.76 19.75 -25.76
CA SER A 186 12.98 18.95 -25.74
C SER A 186 13.05 17.99 -26.93
N PRO A 187 13.90 18.28 -27.94
CA PRO A 187 14.09 17.42 -29.10
C PRO A 187 14.55 15.99 -28.75
N SER A 188 15.18 15.83 -27.57
CA SER A 188 15.61 14.52 -27.08
C SER A 188 14.44 13.55 -26.84
N VAL A 189 13.22 14.05 -26.57
CA VAL A 189 12.03 13.22 -26.38
C VAL A 189 11.71 12.44 -27.65
N LEU A 190 11.57 13.14 -28.79
CA LEU A 190 11.29 12.53 -30.09
C LEU A 190 12.39 11.55 -30.52
N GLN A 191 13.65 11.91 -30.28
CA GLN A 191 14.79 11.04 -30.56
C GLN A 191 14.69 9.73 -29.74
N CYS A 192 14.51 9.83 -28.41
CA CYS A 192 14.44 8.66 -27.54
C CYS A 192 13.24 7.78 -27.91
N THR A 193 12.05 8.35 -28.10
CA THR A 193 10.84 7.60 -28.49
C THR A 193 11.02 6.88 -29.82
N THR A 194 11.68 7.50 -30.80
CA THR A 194 11.92 6.87 -32.10
C THR A 194 12.89 5.70 -32.00
N GLU A 195 13.98 5.83 -31.24
CA GLU A 195 14.93 4.75 -31.01
C GLU A 195 14.30 3.60 -30.22
N ILE A 196 13.49 3.90 -29.21
CA ILE A 196 12.72 2.90 -28.46
C ILE A 196 11.81 2.10 -29.40
N LEU A 197 11.05 2.77 -30.27
CA LEU A 197 10.17 2.10 -31.22
C LEU A 197 10.92 1.21 -32.22
N LYS A 198 12.13 1.61 -32.65
CA LYS A 198 12.99 0.77 -33.50
C LYS A 198 13.42 -0.51 -32.78
N LEU A 199 13.70 -0.43 -31.48
CA LEU A 199 14.07 -1.60 -30.68
C LEU A 199 12.88 -2.53 -30.44
N LEU A 200 11.69 -1.97 -30.18
CA LEU A 200 10.47 -2.74 -29.91
C LEU A 200 9.85 -3.38 -31.15
N GLY A 201 9.97 -2.73 -32.32
CA GLY A 201 9.36 -3.19 -33.58
C GLY A 201 10.16 -4.23 -34.37
N ARG A 202 11.30 -4.68 -33.84
CA ARG A 202 12.17 -5.68 -34.50
C ARG A 202 11.56 -7.07 -34.51
#